data_AF-A0A358UXL7-F1
#
_entry.id   AF-A0A358UXL7-F1
#
_cell.length_a   1.000
_cell.length_b   1.000
_cell.length_c   1.000
_cell.angle_alpha   90.00
_cell.angle_beta   90.00
_cell.angle_gamma   90.00
#
_symmetry.space_group_name_H-M   'P 1'
#
loop_
_entity.id
_entity.type
_entity.pdbx_description
1 polymer ?
#
loop_
_entity_poly.entity_id
_entity_poly.type
_entity_poly.pdbx_seq_one_letter_code
_entity_poly.pdbx_strand_id
1 'polypeptide(L)'
;ESLSSESPSSESRHLKTYVQIYSPGRWTIGKKSYLNNILFGLGLDNIFIDEDFSYKEVNDESIIDADPELILFLDAHDTSLAKDKVLEKTSAGRSNNFVFFSDRDITIPGPRLLEAIIKLKTELDKIRKTNSKLP
;
A
#
# COMPACT_ATOMS: atom_id res chain seq x y z
N GLU A 1 -19.83 -39.29 -10.40
CA GLU A 1 -18.73 -38.43 -9.90
C GLU A 1 -17.96 -37.87 -11.09
N SER A 2 -17.90 -36.56 -11.20
CA SER A 2 -16.94 -35.85 -12.05
C SER A 2 -16.69 -34.51 -11.37
N LEU A 3 -15.71 -34.48 -10.47
CA LEU A 3 -15.18 -33.22 -9.95
C LEU A 3 -14.44 -32.55 -11.10
N SER A 4 -15.08 -31.55 -11.68
CA SER A 4 -14.42 -30.56 -12.52
C SER A 4 -13.32 -29.92 -11.69
N SER A 5 -12.08 -30.07 -12.16
CA SER A 5 -10.91 -29.39 -11.65
C SER A 5 -11.08 -27.89 -11.86
N GLU A 6 -11.60 -27.19 -10.85
CA GLU A 6 -11.36 -25.75 -10.73
C GLU A 6 -9.85 -25.58 -10.53
N SER A 7 -9.20 -25.04 -11.55
CA SER A 7 -7.79 -24.63 -11.49
C SER A 7 -7.66 -23.58 -10.38
N PRO A 8 -6.60 -23.58 -9.55
CA PRO A 8 -6.42 -22.54 -8.55
C PRO A 8 -6.28 -21.22 -9.30
N SER A 9 -7.30 -20.38 -9.21
CA SER A 9 -7.33 -19.05 -9.82
C SER A 9 -6.17 -18.24 -9.26
N SER A 10 -5.14 -18.03 -10.08
CA SER A 10 -4.12 -16.98 -9.99
C SER A 10 -3.75 -16.58 -8.57
N GLU A 11 -2.63 -17.10 -8.03
CA GLU A 11 -2.02 -16.49 -6.85
C GLU A 11 -1.91 -14.98 -7.08
N SER A 12 -2.65 -14.21 -6.29
CA SER A 12 -2.67 -12.77 -6.42
C SER A 12 -1.29 -12.26 -6.01
N ARG A 13 -0.46 -11.94 -7.00
CA ARG A 13 0.86 -11.32 -6.80
C ARG A 13 0.72 -10.15 -5.83
N HIS A 14 1.56 -10.14 -4.80
CA HIS A 14 1.65 -9.02 -3.88
C HIS A 14 2.19 -7.79 -4.62
N LEU A 15 1.61 -6.62 -4.35
CA LEU A 15 2.03 -5.36 -4.96
C LEU A 15 3.15 -4.71 -4.14
N LYS A 16 4.24 -4.36 -4.81
CA LYS A 16 5.32 -3.60 -4.19
C LYS A 16 4.81 -2.20 -3.81
N THR A 17 4.78 -1.89 -2.53
CA THR A 17 4.03 -0.76 -1.99
C THR A 17 4.92 0.16 -1.15
N TYR A 18 4.91 1.44 -1.50
CA TYR A 18 5.38 2.50 -0.59
C TYR A 18 4.22 2.94 0.31
N VAL A 19 4.43 2.94 1.62
CA VAL A 19 3.43 3.36 2.59
C VAL A 19 3.88 4.64 3.26
N GLN A 20 3.11 5.70 3.07
CA GLN A 20 3.32 6.96 3.76
C GLN A 20 2.30 7.11 4.89
N ILE A 21 2.80 7.18 6.12
CA ILE A 21 1.97 7.20 7.32
C ILE A 21 1.73 8.59 7.89
N TYR A 22 2.46 9.59 7.42
CA TYR A 22 2.37 10.97 7.91
C TYR A 22 2.90 11.97 6.87
N SER A 23 2.41 13.21 6.95
CA SER A 23 2.82 14.37 6.17
C SER A 23 2.81 15.62 7.08
N PRO A 24 3.76 16.57 6.96
CA PRO A 24 4.80 16.71 5.92
C PRO A 24 5.96 15.70 6.07
N GLY A 25 6.70 15.50 4.98
CA GLY A 25 7.84 14.58 4.90
C GLY A 25 7.50 13.21 4.30
N ARG A 26 8.47 12.29 4.30
CA ARG A 26 8.31 10.91 3.78
C ARG A 26 8.40 9.90 4.93
N TRP A 27 7.48 10.03 5.87
CA TRP A 27 7.38 9.13 7.02
C TRP A 27 6.75 7.81 6.62
N THR A 28 7.48 6.72 6.87
CA THR A 28 7.11 5.36 6.48
C THR A 28 7.34 4.36 7.61
N ILE A 29 7.10 3.10 7.32
CA ILE A 29 7.26 1.96 8.23
C ILE A 29 8.34 1.01 7.74
N GLY A 30 9.12 0.46 8.68
CA GLY A 30 10.12 -0.57 8.41
C GLY A 30 9.72 -1.88 9.08
N LYS A 31 10.63 -2.88 9.08
CA LYS A 31 10.40 -4.25 9.54
C LYS A 31 9.69 -4.38 10.89
N LYS A 32 10.01 -3.51 11.84
CA LYS A 32 9.52 -3.59 13.24
C LYS A 32 8.07 -3.07 13.41
N SER A 33 7.43 -2.57 12.36
CA SER A 33 6.03 -2.11 12.43
C SER A 33 5.04 -3.25 12.31
N TYR A 34 4.03 -3.29 13.18
CA TYR A 34 2.93 -4.26 13.11
C TYR A 34 2.10 -4.10 11.82
N LEU A 35 2.12 -2.90 11.22
CA LEU A 35 1.43 -2.62 9.95
C LEU A 35 1.93 -3.51 8.82
N ASN A 36 3.18 -3.99 8.85
CA ASN A 36 3.68 -4.91 7.82
C ASN A 36 2.85 -6.19 7.73
N ASN A 37 2.45 -6.77 8.86
CA ASN A 37 1.65 -8.00 8.87
C ASN A 37 0.27 -7.77 8.25
N ILE A 38 -0.31 -6.59 8.50
CA ILE A 38 -1.60 -6.19 7.93
C ILE A 38 -1.47 -6.01 6.42
N LEU A 39 -0.46 -5.27 5.98
CA LEU A 39 -0.20 -4.99 4.56
C LEU A 39 0.06 -6.28 3.79
N PHE A 40 0.90 -7.16 4.35
CA PHE A 40 1.16 -8.48 3.76
C PHE A 40 -0.12 -9.30 3.62
N GLY A 41 -0.97 -9.33 4.66
CA GLY A 41 -2.28 -10.00 4.60
C GLY A 41 -3.27 -9.37 3.59
N LEU A 42 -3.03 -8.12 3.17
CA LEU A 42 -3.78 -7.44 2.10
C LEU A 42 -3.15 -7.65 0.70
N GLY A 43 -2.07 -8.41 0.61
CA GLY A 43 -1.33 -8.65 -0.62
C GLY A 43 -0.48 -7.45 -1.04
N LEU A 44 0.12 -6.76 -0.06
CA LEU A 44 1.01 -5.62 -0.27
C LEU A 44 2.37 -5.91 0.36
N ASP A 45 3.43 -5.77 -0.43
CA ASP A 45 4.81 -5.92 0.04
C ASP A 45 5.42 -4.53 0.28
N ASN A 46 5.72 -4.21 1.54
CA ASN A 46 6.35 -2.94 1.90
C ASN A 46 7.77 -2.84 1.33
N ILE A 47 8.08 -1.76 0.62
CA ILE A 47 9.43 -1.53 0.06
C ILE A 47 10.54 -1.41 1.10
N PHE A 48 10.21 -1.11 2.37
CA PHE A 48 11.16 -1.00 3.48
C PHE A 48 11.08 -2.18 4.47
N ILE A 49 10.58 -3.35 4.03
CA ILE A 49 10.40 -4.52 4.91
C ILE A 49 11.72 -5.06 5.50
N ASP A 50 12.84 -4.84 4.81
CA ASP A 50 14.17 -5.29 5.26
C ASP A 50 14.88 -4.28 6.17
N GLU A 51 14.33 -3.08 6.32
CA GLU A 51 14.93 -2.01 7.11
C GLU A 51 14.59 -2.14 8.60
N ASP A 52 15.61 -2.09 9.47
CA ASP A 52 15.47 -2.40 10.90
C ASP A 52 14.93 -1.24 11.78
N PHE A 53 13.87 -0.56 11.31
CA PHE A 53 13.17 0.48 12.04
C PHE A 53 11.67 0.21 12.15
N SER A 54 10.99 0.83 13.12
CA SER A 54 9.52 0.81 13.19
C SER A 54 8.94 1.91 12.30
N TYR A 55 9.38 3.14 12.52
CA TYR A 55 8.97 4.34 11.78
C TYR A 55 10.20 5.20 11.50
N LYS A 56 10.28 5.78 10.30
CA LYS A 56 11.39 6.65 9.91
C LYS A 56 10.95 7.57 8.78
N GLU A 57 11.51 8.77 8.75
CA GLU A 57 11.52 9.61 7.56
C GLU A 57 12.61 9.13 6.59
N VAL A 58 12.22 8.81 5.36
CA VAL A 58 13.13 8.37 4.29
C VAL A 58 13.37 9.49 3.28
N ASN A 59 14.36 9.33 2.40
CA ASN A 59 14.63 10.27 1.32
C ASN A 59 13.91 9.87 0.02
N ASP A 60 13.84 10.82 -0.91
CA ASP A 60 13.17 10.65 -2.19
C ASP A 60 13.82 9.57 -3.06
N GLU A 61 15.15 9.53 -3.08
CA GLU A 61 15.94 8.58 -3.86
C GLU A 61 15.63 7.14 -3.47
N SER A 62 15.52 6.84 -2.17
CA SER A 62 15.19 5.50 -1.68
C SER A 62 13.81 5.01 -2.15
N ILE A 63 12.85 5.92 -2.34
CA ILE A 63 11.52 5.59 -2.85
C ILE A 63 11.58 5.40 -4.37
N ILE A 64 12.32 6.24 -5.08
CA ILE A 64 12.51 6.14 -6.54
C ILE A 64 13.24 4.83 -6.89
N ASP A 65 14.35 4.54 -6.23
CA ASP A 65 15.18 3.35 -6.49
C ASP A 65 14.43 2.05 -6.15
N ALA A 66 13.56 2.10 -5.15
CA ALA A 66 12.68 0.98 -4.82
C ALA A 66 11.54 0.80 -5.84
N ASP A 67 11.23 1.79 -6.67
CA ASP A 67 10.19 1.74 -7.72
C ASP A 67 8.89 1.01 -7.29
N PRO A 68 8.13 1.55 -6.32
CA PRO A 68 6.87 0.95 -5.90
C PRO A 68 5.84 0.91 -7.04
N GLU A 69 5.02 -0.13 -7.05
CA GLU A 69 3.87 -0.31 -7.95
C GLU A 69 2.60 0.33 -7.40
N LEU A 70 2.52 0.50 -6.07
CA LEU A 70 1.44 1.18 -5.36
C LEU A 70 2.00 2.19 -4.36
N ILE A 71 1.35 3.34 -4.24
CA ILE A 71 1.60 4.27 -3.13
C ILE A 71 0.35 4.36 -2.26
N LEU A 72 0.50 3.99 -0.99
CA LEU A 72 -0.55 3.98 0.02
C LEU A 72 -0.30 5.09 1.04
N PHE A 73 -1.21 6.06 1.11
CA PHE A 73 -1.20 7.09 2.12
C PHE A 73 -2.18 6.76 3.24
N LEU A 74 -1.70 6.57 4.47
CA LEU A 74 -2.52 6.24 5.64
C LEU A 74 -2.97 7.45 6.48
N ASP A 75 -2.44 8.64 6.15
CA ASP A 75 -2.79 9.91 6.82
C ASP A 75 -2.87 11.06 5.81
N ALA A 76 -3.36 10.78 4.60
CA ALA A 76 -3.52 11.81 3.58
C ALA A 76 -4.96 12.32 3.54
N HIS A 77 -5.17 13.42 4.25
CA HIS A 77 -6.29 14.33 4.00
C HIS A 77 -6.09 15.16 2.72
N ASP A 78 -4.87 15.19 2.18
CA ASP A 78 -4.49 15.94 1.00
C ASP A 78 -4.22 15.02 -0.19
N THR A 79 -5.15 15.00 -1.14
CA THR A 79 -5.02 14.25 -2.41
C THR A 79 -4.08 14.93 -3.40
N SER A 80 -3.61 16.16 -3.13
CA SER A 80 -2.63 16.85 -3.97
C SER A 80 -1.30 16.11 -4.06
N LEU A 81 -1.00 15.21 -3.09
CA LEU A 81 0.16 14.32 -3.10
C LEU A 81 0.20 13.40 -4.34
N ALA A 82 -0.91 13.18 -5.03
CA ALA A 82 -0.93 12.46 -6.32
C ALA A 82 -0.16 13.21 -7.43
N LYS A 83 0.09 14.52 -7.27
CA LYS A 83 0.85 15.37 -8.21
C LYS A 83 2.30 15.60 -7.78
N ASP A 84 2.79 14.78 -6.85
CA ASP A 84 4.17 14.86 -6.40
C ASP A 84 5.13 14.40 -7.52
N LYS A 85 5.94 15.34 -8.02
CA LYS A 85 6.91 15.11 -9.11
C LYS A 85 7.97 14.06 -8.79
N VAL A 86 8.24 13.80 -7.52
CA VAL A 86 9.14 12.71 -7.11
C VAL A 86 8.44 11.38 -7.31
N LEU A 87 7.19 11.27 -6.84
CA LEU A 87 6.41 10.04 -6.94
C LEU A 87 6.06 9.70 -8.39
N GLU A 88 5.88 10.69 -9.27
CA GLU A 88 5.74 10.51 -10.73
C GLU A 88 6.90 9.73 -11.38
N LYS A 89 8.08 9.68 -10.75
CA LYS A 89 9.23 8.91 -11.25
C LYS A 89 9.14 7.41 -10.91
N THR A 90 8.16 6.98 -10.13
CA THR A 90 7.90 5.57 -9.80
C THR A 90 6.88 4.95 -10.73
N SER A 91 6.82 3.62 -10.78
CA SER A 91 5.81 2.86 -11.50
C SER A 91 4.39 3.19 -11.02
N ALA A 92 4.20 3.34 -9.71
CA ALA A 92 2.95 3.80 -9.10
C ALA A 92 2.55 5.19 -9.62
N GLY A 93 3.47 6.16 -9.62
CA GLY A 93 3.17 7.51 -10.07
C GLY A 93 2.83 7.60 -11.56
N ARG A 94 3.59 6.90 -12.42
CA ARG A 94 3.32 6.85 -13.87
C ARG A 94 1.95 6.24 -14.20
N SER A 95 1.52 5.27 -13.41
CA SER A 95 0.22 4.58 -13.57
C SER A 95 -0.92 5.22 -12.78
N ASN A 96 -0.65 6.32 -12.05
CA ASN A 96 -1.59 6.95 -11.13
C ASN A 96 -2.19 5.96 -10.11
N ASN A 97 -1.38 5.01 -9.63
CA ASN A 97 -1.79 3.96 -8.70
C ASN A 97 -1.57 4.41 -7.25
N PHE A 98 -2.51 5.21 -6.75
CA PHE A 98 -2.49 5.77 -5.40
C PHE A 98 -3.72 5.33 -4.60
N VAL A 99 -3.52 5.00 -3.32
CA VAL A 99 -4.59 4.81 -2.33
C VAL A 99 -4.46 5.90 -1.28
N PHE A 100 -5.54 6.67 -1.10
CA PHE A 100 -5.67 7.64 -0.02
C PHE A 100 -6.63 7.05 1.02
N PHE A 101 -6.11 6.71 2.19
CA PHE A 101 -6.87 6.05 3.25
C PHE A 101 -6.69 6.80 4.56
N SER A 102 -7.74 7.47 5.04
CA SER A 102 -7.66 8.40 6.18
C SER A 102 -8.31 7.86 7.48
N ASP A 103 -8.48 6.55 7.60
CA ASP A 103 -9.03 5.96 8.84
C ASP A 103 -7.91 5.75 9.86
N ARG A 104 -7.89 6.60 10.90
CA ARG A 104 -6.90 6.56 11.99
C ARG A 104 -6.84 5.20 12.68
N ASP A 105 -7.93 4.44 12.72
CA ASP A 105 -7.95 3.16 13.44
C ASP A 105 -7.02 2.11 12.80
N ILE A 106 -6.52 2.32 11.57
CA ILE A 106 -5.53 1.42 10.96
C ILE A 106 -4.17 1.47 11.66
N THR A 107 -3.79 2.63 12.19
CA THR A 107 -2.49 2.86 12.85
C THR A 107 -2.56 2.68 14.37
N ILE A 108 -3.71 2.26 14.90
CA ILE A 108 -3.93 1.99 16.32
C ILE A 108 -4.30 0.51 16.50
N PRO A 109 -3.50 -0.30 17.24
CA PRO A 109 -3.82 -1.68 17.53
C PRO A 109 -4.92 -1.79 18.60
N GLY A 110 -6.14 -1.40 18.22
CA GLY A 110 -7.32 -1.34 19.09
C GLY A 110 -8.51 -2.16 18.55
N PRO A 111 -9.66 -2.14 19.25
CA PRO A 111 -10.82 -2.96 18.90
C PRO A 111 -11.39 -2.68 17.50
N ARG A 112 -11.17 -1.46 16.98
CA ARG A 112 -11.64 -1.03 15.65
C ARG A 112 -10.67 -1.34 14.51
N LEU A 113 -9.52 -1.94 14.80
CA LEU A 113 -8.50 -2.24 13.80
C LEU A 113 -9.05 -3.14 12.68
N LEU A 114 -9.84 -4.16 13.04
CA LEU A 114 -10.42 -5.08 12.05
C LEU A 114 -11.34 -4.34 11.07
N GLU A 115 -12.16 -3.40 11.56
CA GLU A 115 -13.04 -2.59 10.73
C GLU A 115 -12.22 -1.71 9.77
N ALA A 116 -11.13 -1.10 10.25
CA ALA A 116 -10.23 -0.32 9.43
C ALA A 116 -9.55 -1.16 8.34
N ILE A 117 -9.12 -2.38 8.66
CA ILE A 117 -8.54 -3.33 7.68
C ILE A 117 -9.56 -3.68 6.58
N ILE A 118 -10.82 -3.93 6.95
CA ILE A 118 -11.90 -4.24 5.99
C ILE A 118 -12.16 -3.04 5.06
N LYS A 119 -12.17 -1.82 5.60
CA LYS A 119 -12.32 -0.61 4.78
C LYS A 119 -11.13 -0.44 3.83
N LEU A 120 -9.90 -0.61 4.30
CA LEU A 120 -8.71 -0.53 3.46
C LEU A 120 -8.74 -1.57 2.34
N LYS A 121 -9.09 -2.83 2.66
CA LYS A 121 -9.28 -3.89 1.66
C LYS A 121 -10.30 -3.47 0.59
N THR A 122 -11.40 -2.85 1.00
CA THR A 122 -12.43 -2.39 0.07
C THR A 122 -11.90 -1.33 -0.90
N GLU A 123 -11.08 -0.39 -0.44
CA GLU A 123 -10.43 0.59 -1.32
C GLU A 123 -9.42 -0.06 -2.28
N LEU A 124 -8.62 -1.01 -1.80
CA LEU A 124 -7.69 -1.77 -2.64
C LEU A 124 -8.41 -2.58 -3.72
N ASP A 125 -9.54 -3.20 -3.39
CA ASP A 125 -10.33 -3.99 -4.33
C ASP A 125 -10.95 -3.12 -5.45
N LYS A 126 -11.30 -1.86 -5.17
CA LYS A 126 -11.77 -0.92 -6.21
C LYS A 126 -10.68 -0.65 -7.23
N ILE A 127 -9.45 -0.39 -6.77
CA ILE A 127 -8.32 -0.07 -7.63
C ILE A 127 -7.91 -1.29 -8.46
N ARG A 128 -7.83 -2.47 -7.86
CA ARG A 128 -7.53 -3.73 -8.56
C ARG A 128 -8.53 -4.00 -9.69
N LYS A 129 -9.83 -3.76 -9.45
CA LYS A 129 -10.88 -3.90 -10.48
C LYS A 129 -10.76 -2.87 -11.60
N THR A 130 -10.37 -1.64 -11.29
CA THR A 130 -10.11 -0.62 -12.31
C THR A 130 -8.94 -1.03 -13.19
N ASN A 131 -7.81 -1.44 -12.58
CA ASN A 131 -6.61 -1.83 -13.32
C ASN A 131 -6.82 -3.10 -14.17
N SER A 132 -7.63 -4.05 -13.72
CA SER A 132 -8.00 -5.25 -14.50
C SER A 132 -8.90 -4.95 -15.72
N LYS A 133 -9.49 -3.76 -15.79
CA LYS A 133 -10.37 -3.35 -16.90
C LYS A 133 -9.67 -2.45 -17.94
N LEU A 134 -8.40 -2.10 -17.73
CA LEU A 134 -7.61 -1.43 -18.77
C LEU A 134 -7.12 -2.47 -19.79
N PRO A 135 -7.28 -2.20 -21.11
CA PRO A 135 -6.89 -3.11 -22.19
C PRO A 135 -5.37 -3.30 -22.32
#